data_AF-A0A1M7P6R3-F1
#
_entry.id   AF-A0A1M7P6R3-F1
#
_cell.length_a   1.000
_cell.length_b   1.000
_cell.length_c   1.000
_cell.angle_alpha   90.00
_cell.angle_beta   90.00
_cell.angle_gamma   90.00
#
_symmetry.space_group_name_H-M   'P 1'
#
loop_
_entity.id
_entity.type
_entity.pdbx_description
1 polymer ?
#
loop_
_entity_poly.entity_id
_entity_poly.type
_entity_poly.pdbx_seq_one_letter_code
_entity_poly.pdbx_strand_id
1 'polypeptide(L)' 'MLRIGLIGTGTVGGGVIQILEQKIAEYKEKLGVELELACICAKSEEEVAPYKAKG' A
#
# COMPACT_ATOMS: atom_id res chain seq x y z
N MET A 1 13.45 7.66 0.35
CA MET A 1 12.28 7.07 -0.30
C MET A 1 12.14 5.63 0.16
N LEU A 2 11.03 5.30 0.80
CA LEU A 2 10.76 4.00 1.42
C LEU A 2 9.74 3.25 0.56
N ARG A 3 10.13 2.08 0.05
CA ARG A 3 9.28 1.26 -0.82
C ARG A 3 8.71 0.10 -0.02
N ILE A 4 7.40 -0.03 0.00
CA ILE A 4 6.68 -1.03 0.80
C ILE A 4 6.10 -2.08 -0.14
N GLY A 5 6.40 -3.34 0.15
CA GLY A 5 5.74 -4.50 -0.43
C GLY A 5 4.69 -5.04 0.53
N LEU A 6 3.45 -5.19 0.08
CA LEU A 6 2.36 -5.73 0.88
C LEU A 6 2.07 -7.18 0.47
N ILE A 7 2.14 -8.11 1.43
CA ILE A 7 1.87 -9.53 1.19
C ILE A 7 0.57 -9.91 1.89
N GLY A 8 -0.46 -10.18 1.10
CA GLY A 8 -1.82 -10.50 1.50
C GLY A 8 -2.74 -9.29 1.46
N THR A 9 -3.75 -9.33 0.57
CA THR A 9 -4.77 -8.27 0.42
C THR A 9 -6.10 -8.64 1.06
N GLY A 10 -6.08 -9.44 2.12
CA GLY A 10 -7.28 -9.68 2.94
C GLY A 10 -7.76 -8.40 3.64
N THR A 11 -8.71 -8.53 4.56
CA THR A 11 -9.29 -7.40 5.32
C THR A 11 -8.27 -6.45 5.94
N VAL A 12 -7.16 -6.98 6.46
CA VAL A 12 -6.07 -6.16 7.03
C VAL A 12 -5.26 -5.49 5.92
N GLY A 13 -4.92 -6.22 4.85
CA GLY A 13 -4.11 -5.70 3.75
C GLY A 13 -4.78 -4.53 3.03
N GLY A 14 -6.08 -4.66 2.72
CA GLY A 14 -6.86 -3.57 2.14
C GLY A 14 -6.93 -2.34 3.05
N GLY A 15 -7.10 -2.54 4.36
CA GLY A 15 -7.08 -1.46 5.34
C GLY A 15 -5.73 -0.73 5.40
N VAL A 16 -4.61 -1.47 5.33
CA VAL A 16 -3.27 -0.88 5.31
C VAL A 16 -3.05 -0.04 4.06
N ILE A 17 -3.48 -0.51 2.88
CA ILE A 17 -3.38 0.26 1.62
C ILE A 17 -4.17 1.57 1.75
N GLN A 18 -5.40 1.50 2.25
CA GLN A 18 -6.25 2.68 2.41
C GLN A 18 -5.65 3.70 3.39
N ILE A 19 -5.11 3.23 4.53
CA ILE A 19 -4.41 4.09 5.49
C ILE A 19 -3.17 4.70 4.85
N LEU A 20 -2.42 3.93 4.07
CA LEU A 20 -1.24 4.43 3.38
C LEU A 20 -1.63 5.53 2.38
N GLU A 21 -2.64 5.33 1.53
CA GLU A 21 -3.14 6.34 0.58
C GLU A 21 -3.60 7.61 1.30
N GLN A 22 -4.36 7.48 2.40
CA GLN A 22 -4.90 8.64 3.12
C GLN A 22 -3.85 9.39 3.95
N LYS A 23 -2.86 8.69 4.50
CA LYS A 23 -1.86 9.28 5.40
C LYS A 23 -0.51 9.54 4.76
N ILE A 24 -0.32 9.21 3.47
CA ILE A 24 0.98 9.38 2.80
C ILE A 24 1.47 10.83 2.85
N ALA A 25 0.56 11.79 2.66
CA ALA A 25 0.87 13.22 2.73
C ALA A 25 1.27 13.64 4.16
N GLU A 26 0.52 13.15 5.15
CA GLU A 26 0.80 13.42 6.56
C GLU A 26 2.12 12.79 7.01
N TYR A 27 2.44 11.56 6.56
CA TYR A 27 3.72 10.92 6.83
C TYR A 27 4.89 11.63 6.16
N LYS A 28 4.70 12.15 4.95
CA LYS A 28 5.71 12.96 4.27
C LYS A 28 5.99 14.27 5.04
N GLU A 29 4.96 14.93 5.56
CA GLU A 29 5.12 16.15 6.36
C GLU A 29 5.67 15.88 7.77
N LYS A 30 5.17 14.87 8.48
CA LYS A 30 5.55 14.60 9.87
C LYS A 30 6.87 13.86 10.02
N LEU A 31 7.13 12.87 9.15
CA LEU A 31 8.34 12.05 9.22
C LEU A 31 9.39 12.44 8.19
N GLY A 32 9.06 13.24 7.17
CA GLY A 32 9.97 13.53 6.07
C GLY A 32 10.25 12.31 5.19
N VAL A 33 9.43 11.26 5.31
CA VAL A 33 9.64 9.99 4.59
C VAL A 33 8.61 9.88 3.47
N GLU A 34 9.10 9.83 2.23
CA GLU A 34 8.28 9.46 1.08
C GLU A 34 8.07 7.95 1.05
N LEU A 35 6.83 7.54 1.31
CA LEU A 35 6.36 6.15 1.25
C LEU A 35 5.75 5.88 -0.12
N GLU A 36 6.10 4.76 -0.73
CA GLU A 36 5.54 4.28 -2.00
C GLU A 36 5.17 2.80 -1.85
N LEU A 37 3.95 2.44 -2.23
CA LEU A 37 3.52 1.05 -2.26
C LEU A 37 3.98 0.41 -3.59
N ALA A 38 5.11 -0.31 -3.56
CA ALA A 38 5.80 -0.73 -4.77
C ALA A 38 5.31 -2.07 -5.32
N CYS A 39 4.79 -2.96 -4.47
CA CYS A 39 4.30 -4.27 -4.92
C CYS A 39 3.28 -4.84 -3.95
N ILE A 40 2.35 -5.61 -4.48
CA ILE A 40 1.33 -6.31 -3.71
C ILE A 40 1.29 -7.77 -4.19
N CYS A 41 1.45 -8.69 -3.25
CA CYS A 41 1.35 -10.14 -3.50
C CYS A 41 0.18 -10.70 -2.70
N ALA A 42 -0.77 -11.39 -3.33
CA ALA A 42 -1.78 -12.16 -2.61
C ALA A 42 -1.88 -13.58 -3.19
N LYS A 43 -2.63 -14.43 -2.47
CA LYS A 43 -2.81 -15.84 -2.83
C LYS A 43 -3.53 -16.02 -4.17
N SER A 44 -4.44 -15.11 -4.50
CA SER A 44 -5.18 -15.08 -5.77
C SER A 44 -5.00 -13.70 -6.42
N GLU A 45 -4.73 -13.66 -7.72
CA GLU A 45 -4.53 -12.40 -8.44
C GLU A 45 -5.79 -11.51 -8.47
N GLU A 46 -6.99 -12.09 -8.33
CA GLU A 46 -8.26 -11.37 -8.22
C GLU A 46 -8.30 -10.41 -7.02
N GLU A 47 -7.70 -10.80 -5.90
CA GLU A 47 -7.63 -10.00 -4.67
C GLU A 47 -6.59 -8.87 -4.79
N VAL A 48 -5.69 -8.97 -5.76
CA VAL A 48 -4.63 -7.98 -6.03
C VAL A 48 -5.02 -7.04 -7.15
N ALA A 49 -5.79 -7.51 -8.13
CA ALA A 49 -6.22 -6.78 -9.31
C ALA A 49 -6.72 -5.34 -9.04
N PRO A 50 -7.55 -5.06 -8.02
CA PRO A 50 -7.99 -3.69 -7.73
C PRO A 50 -6.86 -2.76 -7.23
N TYR A 51 -5.76 -3.32 -6.72
CA TYR A 51 -4.65 -2.57 -6.14
C TYR A 51 -3.37 -2.59 -7.01
N LYS A 52 -3.21 -3.60 -7.88
CA LYS A 52 -2.08 -3.73 -8.83
C LYS A 52 -2.07 -2.64 -9.90
N ALA A 53 -3.23 -2.05 -10.21
CA ALA A 53 -3.39 -1.02 -11.24
C ALA A 53 -3.08 0.42 -10.74
N LYS A 54 -2.75 0.59 -9.47
CA LYS A 54 -2.53 1.91 -8.82
C LYS A 54 -1.08 2.19 -8.41
N GLY A 55 -0.18 1.22 -8.58
CA GLY A 55 1.26 1.36 -8.32
C GLY A 55 2.04 1.69 -9.57
#